data_AF-A0A3B9P4E0-F1
#
_entry.id   AF-A0A3B9P4E0-F1
#
_cell.length_a   1.000
_cell.length_b   1.000
_cell.length_c   1.000
_cell.angle_alpha   90.00
_cell.angle_beta   90.00
_cell.angle_gamma   90.00
#
_symmetry.space_group_name_H-M   'P 1'
#
loop_
_entity.id
_entity.type
_entity.pdbx_description
1 polymer ?
#
loop_
_entity_poly.entity_id
_entity_poly.type
_entity_poly.pdbx_seq_one_letter_code
_entity_poly.pdbx_strand_id
1 'polypeptide(L)'
;TAVIFEESKVRLFTGSHLAQAVAHTDEIHTYLIQPGPALSKSGGHEELLGGMGAKKLVTGIMYTSEQMPAPNELYERYKVIEIAKPYKIQTPVDRAAIERIGFPEHPDLIRKKLKIKEGREMKIFAMKLNTQKQMILVRRLD
;
A
#
# COMPACT_ATOMS: atom_id res chain seq x y z
N THR A 1 24.39 -40.06 18.23
CA THR A 1 23.79 -38.76 17.85
C THR A 1 23.29 -38.87 16.44
N ALA A 2 21.98 -39.07 16.27
CA ALA A 2 21.34 -39.06 14.95
C ALA A 2 20.68 -37.69 14.78
N VAL A 3 21.14 -36.92 13.80
CA VAL A 3 20.54 -35.64 13.41
C VAL A 3 19.38 -35.96 12.49
N ILE A 4 18.16 -35.74 12.95
CA ILE A 4 16.95 -35.81 12.13
C ILE A 4 16.82 -34.45 11.44
N PHE A 5 17.02 -34.43 10.12
CA PHE A 5 16.64 -33.28 9.29
C PHE A 5 15.15 -33.40 8.98
N GLU A 6 14.37 -32.44 9.48
CA GLU A 6 12.94 -32.34 9.20
C GLU A 6 12.77 -31.71 7.80
N GLU A 7 12.18 -32.47 6.88
CA GLU A 7 11.87 -32.00 5.53
C GLU A 7 10.83 -30.86 5.58
N SER A 8 11.30 -29.63 5.36
CA SER A 8 10.43 -28.48 5.08
C SER A 8 9.62 -28.77 3.82
N LYS A 9 8.32 -29.00 4.00
CA LYS A 9 7.36 -29.26 2.92
C LYS A 9 7.22 -28.02 2.03
N VAL A 10 7.99 -27.98 0.95
CA VAL A 10 7.86 -26.96 -0.10
C VAL A 10 6.50 -27.17 -0.77
N ARG A 11 5.53 -26.29 -0.48
CA ARG A 11 4.29 -26.23 -1.26
C ARG A 11 4.60 -25.62 -2.62
N LEU A 12 4.76 -26.49 -3.61
CA LEU A 12 4.73 -26.10 -5.01
C LEU A 12 3.29 -25.66 -5.33
N PHE A 13 3.11 -24.36 -5.54
CA PHE A 13 1.87 -23.81 -6.09
C PHE A 13 1.87 -24.06 -7.61
N THR A 14 1.46 -25.25 -8.04
CA THR A 14 0.99 -25.46 -9.41
C THR A 14 -0.45 -24.97 -9.48
N GLY A 15 -0.63 -23.66 -9.67
CA GLY A 15 -1.94 -23.05 -9.82
C GLY A 15 -2.35 -23.00 -11.28
N SER A 16 -3.03 -24.02 -11.79
CA SER A 16 -4.06 -23.80 -12.81
C SER A 16 -5.32 -23.33 -12.10
N HIS A 17 -5.28 -22.11 -11.56
CA HIS A 17 -6.45 -21.47 -10.98
C HIS A 17 -6.91 -20.39 -11.95
N LEU A 18 -8.19 -20.37 -12.27
CA LEU A 18 -8.80 -19.31 -13.07
C LEU A 18 -8.49 -18.00 -12.36
N ALA A 19 -7.48 -17.27 -12.84
CA ALA A 19 -7.08 -16.00 -12.28
C ALA A 19 -8.28 -15.06 -12.43
N GLN A 20 -9.03 -14.85 -11.35
CA GLN A 20 -10.01 -13.78 -11.30
C GLN A 20 -9.23 -12.49 -11.49
N ALA A 21 -9.52 -11.79 -12.59
CA ALA A 21 -8.93 -10.49 -12.84
C ALA A 21 -9.18 -9.59 -11.64
N VAL A 22 -8.10 -9.02 -11.08
CA VAL A 22 -8.22 -8.08 -9.97
C VAL A 22 -9.01 -6.88 -10.43
N ALA A 23 -10.04 -6.51 -9.67
CA ALA A 23 -10.79 -5.29 -9.95
C ALA A 23 -9.89 -4.06 -9.76
N HIS A 24 -9.88 -3.17 -10.75
CA HIS A 24 -9.21 -1.88 -10.67
C HIS A 24 -10.19 -0.78 -10.24
N THR A 25 -9.70 0.22 -9.50
CA THR A 25 -10.53 1.34 -9.03
C THR A 25 -9.72 2.63 -8.88
N ASP A 26 -10.37 3.77 -9.03
CA ASP A 26 -9.88 5.10 -8.67
C ASP A 26 -10.50 5.63 -7.37
N GLU A 27 -11.21 4.78 -6.63
CA GLU A 27 -11.77 5.09 -5.32
C GLU A 27 -10.82 4.56 -4.23
N ILE A 28 -10.55 5.40 -3.24
CA ILE A 28 -9.80 5.01 -2.03
C ILE A 28 -10.83 4.69 -0.95
N HIS A 29 -10.72 3.51 -0.36
CA HIS A 29 -11.60 3.03 0.71
C HIS A 29 -10.93 3.24 2.08
N THR A 30 -11.48 2.59 3.11
CA THR A 30 -11.04 2.70 4.50
C THR A 30 -9.58 2.29 4.73
N TYR A 31 -9.06 1.33 3.98
CA TYR A 31 -7.71 0.80 4.13
C TYR A 31 -6.92 0.81 2.82
N LEU A 32 -5.62 1.08 2.93
CA LEU A 32 -4.65 0.93 1.84
C LEU A 32 -3.67 -0.20 2.15
N ILE A 33 -3.24 -0.90 1.10
CA ILE A 33 -2.27 -1.98 1.17
C ILE A 33 -1.16 -1.68 0.16
N GLN A 34 0.08 -1.76 0.63
CA GLN A 34 1.27 -1.58 -0.20
C GLN A 34 2.08 -2.87 -0.19
N PRO A 35 2.12 -3.62 -1.29
CA PRO A 35 2.97 -4.80 -1.42
C PRO A 35 4.44 -4.50 -1.12
N GLY A 36 5.08 -5.42 -0.41
CA GLY A 36 6.53 -5.38 -0.20
C GLY A 36 7.31 -5.56 -1.52
N PRO A 37 8.63 -5.30 -1.52
CA PRO A 37 9.42 -5.33 -2.76
C PRO A 37 9.44 -6.68 -3.47
N ALA A 38 9.49 -7.79 -2.72
CA ALA A 38 9.50 -9.14 -3.30
C ALA A 38 8.15 -9.46 -3.97
N LEU A 39 7.05 -9.22 -3.25
CA LEU A 39 5.70 -9.44 -3.77
C LEU A 39 5.42 -8.57 -5.00
N SER A 40 5.83 -7.29 -4.95
CA SER A 40 5.76 -6.34 -6.08
C SER A 40 6.47 -6.87 -7.33
N LYS A 41 7.72 -7.33 -7.19
CA LYS A 41 8.54 -7.81 -8.32
C LYS A 41 8.01 -9.11 -8.93
N SER A 42 7.43 -9.97 -8.12
CA SER A 42 6.92 -11.27 -8.57
C SER A 42 5.61 -11.18 -9.36
N GLY A 43 4.87 -10.06 -9.28
CA GLY A 43 3.50 -9.95 -9.80
C GLY A 43 2.44 -10.67 -8.96
N GLY A 44 2.82 -11.53 -8.00
CA GLY A 44 1.90 -12.28 -7.15
C GLY A 44 1.03 -11.44 -6.22
N HIS A 45 1.26 -10.13 -6.15
CA HIS A 45 0.39 -9.21 -5.42
C HIS A 45 -1.04 -9.19 -5.94
N GLU A 46 -1.26 -9.39 -7.26
CA GLU A 46 -2.60 -9.36 -7.84
C GLU A 46 -3.42 -10.55 -7.35
N GLU A 47 -2.88 -11.76 -7.46
CA GLU A 47 -3.54 -12.96 -6.96
C GLU A 47 -3.77 -12.91 -5.45
N LEU A 48 -2.72 -12.60 -4.68
CA LEU A 48 -2.80 -12.60 -3.22
C LEU A 48 -3.81 -11.58 -2.69
N LEU A 49 -3.69 -10.32 -3.11
CA LEU A 49 -4.53 -9.24 -2.57
C LEU A 49 -5.92 -9.23 -3.21
N GLY A 50 -6.03 -9.60 -4.49
CA GLY A 50 -7.31 -9.78 -5.17
C GLY A 50 -8.13 -10.92 -4.56
N GLY A 51 -7.49 -12.06 -4.24
CA GLY A 51 -8.13 -13.18 -3.54
C GLY A 51 -8.63 -12.83 -2.13
N MET A 52 -8.08 -11.77 -1.52
CA MET A 52 -8.55 -11.20 -0.25
C MET A 52 -9.67 -10.15 -0.42
N GLY A 53 -10.12 -9.89 -1.66
CA GLY A 53 -11.15 -8.89 -1.97
C GLY A 53 -10.64 -7.45 -2.05
N ALA A 54 -9.32 -7.23 -2.02
CA ALA A 54 -8.77 -5.89 -2.21
C ALA A 54 -8.81 -5.50 -3.70
N LYS A 55 -9.15 -4.24 -3.99
CA LYS A 55 -9.13 -3.70 -5.35
C LYS A 55 -7.81 -3.00 -5.60
N LYS A 56 -7.23 -3.18 -6.79
CA LYS A 56 -5.99 -2.48 -7.18
C LYS A 56 -6.33 -1.04 -7.58
N LEU A 57 -5.56 -0.07 -7.10
CA LEU A 57 -5.69 1.29 -7.58
C LEU A 57 -5.25 1.38 -9.04
N VAL A 58 -5.89 2.24 -9.84
CA VAL A 58 -5.49 2.51 -11.23
C VAL A 58 -4.09 3.13 -11.35
N THR A 59 -3.46 3.52 -10.23
CA THR A 59 -2.13 4.13 -10.19
C THR A 59 -1.23 3.42 -9.20
N GLY A 60 -0.05 3.00 -9.67
CA GLY A 60 0.94 2.30 -8.86
C GLY A 60 0.57 0.86 -8.54
N ILE A 61 1.42 0.21 -7.73
CA ILE A 61 1.14 -1.10 -7.14
C ILE A 61 0.59 -0.85 -5.73
N MET A 62 -0.63 -0.34 -5.67
CA MET A 62 -1.34 -0.04 -4.42
C MET A 62 -2.72 -0.66 -4.48
N TYR A 63 -3.24 -1.07 -3.33
CA TYR A 63 -4.54 -1.69 -3.21
C TYR A 63 -5.36 -0.99 -2.13
N THR A 64 -6.67 -1.14 -2.22
CA THR A 64 -7.64 -0.54 -1.33
C THR A 64 -8.69 -1.56 -0.90
N SER A 65 -9.16 -1.46 0.34
CA SER A 65 -10.13 -2.38 0.92
C SER A 65 -11.04 -1.67 1.91
N GLU A 66 -12.30 -2.09 1.97
CA GLU A 66 -13.23 -1.68 3.04
C GLU A 66 -12.96 -2.43 4.35
N GLN A 67 -12.52 -3.69 4.24
CA GLN A 67 -12.23 -4.54 5.38
C GLN A 67 -10.75 -4.44 5.77
N MET A 68 -10.47 -4.46 7.07
CA MET A 68 -9.11 -4.41 7.58
C MET A 68 -8.32 -5.64 7.10
N PRO A 69 -7.24 -5.47 6.33
CA PRO A 69 -6.45 -6.59 5.84
C PRO A 69 -5.75 -7.30 7.00
N ALA A 70 -5.59 -8.62 6.92
CA ALA A 70 -4.89 -9.39 7.95
C ALA A 70 -3.39 -8.99 8.02
N PRO A 71 -2.74 -9.04 9.19
CA PRO A 71 -1.30 -8.87 9.29
C PRO A 71 -0.54 -9.86 8.40
N ASN A 72 0.46 -9.37 7.67
CA ASN A 72 1.29 -10.18 6.80
C ASN A 72 2.63 -9.47 6.54
N GLU A 73 3.73 -10.21 6.48
CA GLU A 73 5.06 -9.64 6.22
C GLU A 73 5.27 -9.24 4.75
N LEU A 74 4.45 -9.75 3.84
CA LEU A 74 4.57 -9.52 2.40
C LEU A 74 4.02 -8.15 1.95
N TYR A 75 3.30 -7.45 2.81
CA TYR A 75 2.72 -6.14 2.49
C TYR A 75 2.53 -5.28 3.73
N GLU A 76 2.56 -3.98 3.54
CA GLU A 76 2.22 -3.01 4.58
C GLU A 76 0.74 -2.65 4.51
N ARG A 77 0.14 -2.37 5.66
CA ARG A 77 -1.26 -2.00 5.79
C ARG A 77 -1.40 -0.64 6.42
N TYR A 78 -2.39 0.09 5.97
CA TYR A 78 -2.62 1.47 6.34
C TYR A 78 -4.10 1.73 6.54
N LYS A 79 -4.44 2.47 7.60
CA LYS A 79 -5.79 3.05 7.76
C LYS A 79 -5.79 4.45 7.18
N VAL A 80 -6.75 4.74 6.31
CA VAL A 80 -6.93 6.08 5.75
C VAL A 80 -7.48 7.01 6.83
N ILE A 81 -6.83 8.16 7.00
CA ILE A 81 -7.21 9.19 7.96
C ILE A 81 -7.85 10.37 7.23
N GLU A 82 -7.24 10.82 6.13
CA GLU A 82 -7.73 11.93 5.34
C GLU A 82 -7.32 11.80 3.88
N ILE A 83 -8.24 12.15 2.96
CA ILE A 83 -7.94 12.37 1.55
C ILE A 83 -8.11 13.86 1.28
N ALA A 84 -7.04 14.51 0.83
CA ALA A 84 -7.00 15.95 0.64
C ALA A 84 -6.52 16.32 -0.77
N LYS A 85 -6.92 17.52 -1.19
CA LYS A 85 -6.25 18.21 -2.31
C LYS A 85 -4.76 18.42 -1.96
N PRO A 86 -3.88 18.59 -2.95
CA PRO A 86 -2.45 18.76 -2.70
C PRO A 86 -2.18 19.90 -1.70
N TYR A 87 -1.41 19.58 -0.65
CA TYR A 87 -1.02 20.52 0.42
C TYR A 87 -2.18 21.05 1.27
N LYS A 88 -3.33 20.37 1.27
CA LYS A 88 -4.54 20.80 2.01
C LYS A 88 -4.98 19.79 3.07
N ILE A 89 -4.05 18.97 3.58
CA ILE A 89 -4.29 18.11 4.74
C ILE A 89 -4.66 19.01 5.92
N GLN A 90 -5.81 18.76 6.53
CA GLN A 90 -6.34 19.51 7.68
C GLN A 90 -6.01 18.84 9.00
N THR A 91 -5.89 17.50 8.99
CA THR A 91 -5.51 16.73 10.16
C THR A 91 -4.10 17.15 10.62
N PRO A 92 -3.95 17.61 11.87
CA PRO A 92 -2.64 17.97 12.40
C PRO A 92 -1.68 16.78 12.35
N VAL A 93 -0.53 16.96 11.71
CA VAL A 93 0.52 15.95 11.63
C VAL A 93 1.89 16.63 11.65
N ASP A 94 2.68 16.34 12.67
CA ASP A 94 4.02 16.92 12.82
C ASP A 94 5.10 16.09 12.12
N ARG A 95 4.86 14.78 11.98
CA ARG A 95 5.82 13.81 11.44
C ARG A 95 5.12 12.78 10.57
N ALA A 96 5.61 12.59 9.35
CA ALA A 96 5.16 11.51 8.49
C ALA A 96 6.25 11.10 7.49
N ALA A 97 6.25 9.83 7.11
CA ALA A 97 6.90 9.38 5.88
C ALA A 97 6.15 9.97 4.68
N ILE A 98 6.85 10.23 3.58
CA ILE A 98 6.22 10.72 2.34
C ILE A 98 6.61 9.78 1.21
N GLU A 99 5.61 9.21 0.55
CA GLU A 99 5.78 8.43 -0.65
C GLU A 99 5.08 9.09 -1.83
N ARG A 100 5.75 9.06 -2.98
CA ARG A 100 5.31 9.70 -4.21
C ARG A 100 4.90 8.63 -5.22
N ILE A 101 3.66 8.67 -5.69
CA ILE A 101 3.14 7.73 -6.71
C ILE A 101 2.55 8.53 -7.88
N GLY A 102 3.33 8.72 -8.94
CA GLY A 102 2.91 9.52 -10.12
C GLY A 102 2.74 11.02 -9.86
N PHE A 103 3.02 11.50 -8.64
CA PHE A 103 2.99 12.91 -8.29
C PHE A 103 4.30 13.60 -8.72
N PRO A 104 4.29 14.86 -9.21
CA PRO A 104 5.45 15.46 -9.87
C PRO A 104 6.58 15.90 -8.93
N GLU A 105 6.25 16.31 -7.70
CA GLU A 105 7.24 16.89 -6.78
C GLU A 105 7.96 15.83 -5.94
N HIS A 106 9.27 16.02 -5.70
CA HIS A 106 10.07 15.14 -4.85
C HIS A 106 9.58 15.15 -3.38
N PRO A 107 9.65 14.03 -2.64
CA PRO A 107 9.28 13.97 -1.22
C PRO A 107 9.86 15.09 -0.35
N ASP A 108 11.10 15.51 -0.58
CA ASP A 108 11.72 16.59 0.20
C ASP A 108 11.06 17.95 -0.01
N LEU A 109 10.61 18.24 -1.23
CA LEU A 109 9.90 19.48 -1.52
C LEU A 109 8.50 19.44 -0.91
N ILE A 110 7.83 18.29 -1.02
CA ILE A 110 6.53 18.06 -0.38
C ILE A 110 6.64 18.27 1.13
N ARG A 111 7.68 17.70 1.76
CA ARG A 111 7.97 17.85 3.19
C ARG A 111 8.12 19.30 3.60
N LYS A 112 8.92 20.08 2.86
CA LYS A 112 9.12 21.51 3.10
C LYS A 112 7.82 22.30 3.01
N LYS A 113 6.98 22.02 2.00
CA LYS A 113 5.69 22.70 1.80
C LYS A 113 4.68 22.39 2.90
N LEU A 114 4.62 21.14 3.33
CA LEU A 114 3.77 20.70 4.44
C LEU A 114 4.32 21.11 5.82
N LYS A 115 5.60 21.49 5.90
CA LYS A 115 6.31 21.86 7.14
C LYS A 115 6.34 20.74 8.20
N ILE A 116 6.44 19.48 7.76
CA ILE A 116 6.47 18.29 8.63
C ILE A 116 7.86 17.66 8.67
N LYS A 117 8.15 16.87 9.71
CA LYS A 117 9.40 16.10 9.85
C LYS A 117 9.21 14.65 9.39
N GLU A 118 10.30 13.89 9.31
CA GLU A 118 10.25 12.44 9.05
C GLU A 118 9.62 11.70 10.24
N GLY A 119 8.80 10.68 9.96
CA GLY A 119 8.10 9.86 10.96
C GLY A 119 7.76 8.48 10.41
N ARG A 120 7.51 7.51 11.29
CA ARG A 120 7.26 6.10 10.91
C ARG A 120 5.81 5.65 11.10
N GLU A 121 5.07 6.31 11.98
CA GLU A 121 3.69 5.96 12.32
C GLU A 121 2.69 6.47 11.26
N MET A 122 2.84 7.73 10.88
CA MET A 122 2.02 8.37 9.84
C MET A 122 2.77 8.35 8.51
N LYS A 123 2.01 8.23 7.42
CA LYS A 123 2.54 8.31 6.06
C LYS A 123 1.62 9.16 5.20
N ILE A 124 2.20 9.90 4.27
CA ILE A 124 1.48 10.66 3.25
C ILE A 124 1.81 10.06 1.91
N PHE A 125 0.80 9.53 1.23
CA PHE A 125 0.90 9.19 -0.18
C PHE A 125 0.53 10.41 -1.02
N ALA A 126 1.53 11.06 -1.60
CA ALA A 126 1.32 12.08 -2.62
C ALA A 126 1.16 11.37 -3.96
N MET A 127 -0.07 11.32 -4.46
CA MET A 127 -0.41 10.49 -5.62
C MET A 127 -1.16 11.24 -6.71
N LYS A 128 -0.97 10.80 -7.94
CA LYS A 128 -1.79 11.21 -9.09
C LYS A 128 -2.72 10.04 -9.44
N LEU A 129 -3.95 10.08 -8.95
CA LEU A 129 -4.96 9.07 -9.25
C LEU A 129 -5.73 9.52 -10.50
N ASN A 130 -5.56 8.78 -11.60
CA ASN A 130 -6.04 9.16 -12.92
C ASN A 130 -5.52 10.57 -13.34
N THR A 131 -6.39 11.57 -13.50
CA THR A 131 -6.02 12.95 -13.83
C THR A 131 -5.83 13.84 -12.60
N GLN A 132 -6.24 13.38 -11.42
CA GLN A 132 -6.30 14.19 -10.20
C GLN A 132 -5.10 13.95 -9.29
N LYS A 133 -4.54 15.04 -8.76
CA LYS A 133 -3.49 14.99 -7.74
C LYS A 133 -4.13 15.05 -6.37
N GLN A 134 -3.69 14.18 -5.47
CA GLN A 134 -4.23 14.07 -4.12
C GLN A 134 -3.09 13.79 -3.13
N MET A 135 -3.36 14.06 -1.86
CA MET A 135 -2.54 13.59 -0.74
C MET A 135 -3.41 12.77 0.19
N ILE A 136 -2.98 11.56 0.47
CA ILE A 136 -3.67 10.68 1.41
C ILE A 136 -2.83 10.57 2.67
N LEU A 137 -3.36 11.10 3.77
CA LEU A 137 -2.80 10.86 5.09
C LEU A 137 -3.30 9.51 5.60
N VAL A 138 -2.35 8.67 6.00
CA VAL A 138 -2.64 7.35 6.55
C VAL A 138 -1.86 7.11 7.82
N ARG A 139 -2.38 6.19 8.64
CA ARG A 139 -1.68 5.61 9.79
C ARG A 139 -1.28 4.19 9.46
N ARG A 140 -0.02 3.83 9.69
CA ARG A 140 0.48 2.45 9.56
C ARG A 140 -0.23 1.56 10.59
N LEU A 141 -0.58 0.35 10.19
CA LEU A 141 -1.13 -0.67 11.07
C LEU A 141 -0.04 -1.69 11.38
N ASP A 142 0.03 -2.10 12.65
CA ASP A 142 0.90 -3.18 13.14
C ASP A 142 0.36 -4.54 12.69
#